data_AF-A0A1W9V1Y1-F1
#
_entry.id   AF-A0A1W9V1Y1-F1
#
_cell.length_a   1.000
_cell.length_b   1.000
_cell.length_c   1.000
_cell.angle_alpha   90.00
_cell.angle_beta   90.00
_cell.angle_gamma   90.00
#
_symmetry.space_group_name_H-M   'P 1'
#
loop_
_entity.id
_entity.type
_entity.pdbx_description
1 polymer ?
#
loop_
_entity_poly.entity_id
_entity_poly.type
_entity_poly.pdbx_seq_one_letter_code
_entity_poly.pdbx_strand_id
1 'polypeptide(L)'
;MEHKKPFHFLRWILGLAIVPFVAALLYIAVAYIQGISRYDESLFTPAYQETYNAPYRASGDLEKALQTGDEDLYNALTGLEQKLSIPEVNPDIIYGVLLEVDEQDYFHYMFIDKHTYRRSMYYLQEVGGRWVVAPEDIHFYYHSGLWTKVFYPATTIYLLLLFVITLAMSVSRLSHNMRVARGMA
;
A
#
# COMPACT_ATOMS: atom_id res chain seq x y z
N MET A 1 43.12 -26.42 -12.85
CA MET A 1 41.77 -26.20 -12.29
C MET A 1 41.62 -24.71 -12.01
N GLU A 2 40.82 -24.00 -12.80
CA GLU A 2 40.58 -22.57 -12.60
C GLU A 2 39.86 -22.34 -11.26
N HIS A 3 40.56 -21.69 -10.32
CA HIS A 3 39.94 -21.06 -9.18
C HIS A 3 39.01 -19.94 -9.68
N LYS A 4 37.73 -20.25 -9.92
CA LYS A 4 36.70 -19.23 -10.17
C LYS A 4 36.71 -18.25 -8.99
N LYS A 5 37.12 -17.01 -9.29
CA LYS A 5 37.47 -16.00 -8.29
C LYS A 5 36.28 -15.71 -7.34
N PRO A 6 36.51 -15.63 -6.02
CA PRO A 6 35.47 -15.35 -5.01
C PRO A 6 34.71 -14.03 -5.26
N PHE A 7 35.29 -13.15 -6.08
CA PHE A 7 34.74 -11.86 -6.47
C PHE A 7 33.39 -11.94 -7.21
N HIS A 8 33.13 -13.00 -7.99
CA HIS A 8 31.87 -13.12 -8.74
C HIS A 8 30.68 -13.47 -7.84
N PHE A 9 30.92 -14.26 -6.79
CA PHE A 9 29.91 -14.69 -5.84
C PHE A 9 29.44 -13.53 -4.94
N LEU A 10 30.37 -12.71 -4.47
CA LEU A 10 30.06 -11.53 -3.65
C LEU A 10 29.21 -10.52 -4.43
N ARG A 11 29.54 -10.28 -5.71
CA ARG A 11 28.75 -9.39 -6.59
C ARG A 11 27.30 -9.86 -6.75
N TRP A 12 27.07 -11.16 -6.88
CA TRP A 12 25.71 -11.71 -6.96
C TRP A 12 24.93 -11.52 -5.66
N ILE A 13 25.54 -11.78 -4.50
CA ILE A 13 24.89 -11.57 -3.21
C ILE A 13 24.55 -10.10 -3.00
N LEU A 14 25.48 -9.20 -3.32
CA LEU A 14 25.24 -7.75 -3.24
C LEU A 14 24.10 -7.33 -4.18
N GLY A 15 24.08 -7.84 -5.41
CA GLY A 15 22.99 -7.60 -6.35
C GLY A 15 21.64 -8.05 -5.80
N LEU A 16 21.58 -9.25 -5.22
CA LEU A 16 20.36 -9.79 -4.59
C LEU A 16 19.94 -9.01 -3.34
N ALA A 17 20.90 -8.54 -2.54
CA ALA A 17 20.61 -7.77 -1.33
C ALA A 17 19.96 -6.42 -1.65
N ILE A 18 20.22 -5.85 -2.83
CA ILE A 18 19.68 -4.55 -3.26
C ILE A 18 18.24 -4.64 -3.78
N VAL A 19 17.78 -5.84 -4.19
CA VAL A 19 16.43 -6.05 -4.76
C VAL A 19 15.28 -5.41 -3.97
N PRO A 20 15.12 -5.64 -2.65
CA PRO A 20 14.02 -5.03 -1.90
C PRO A 20 14.07 -3.50 -1.92
N PHE A 21 15.26 -2.91 -1.89
CA PHE A 21 15.42 -1.45 -1.93
C PHE A 21 15.03 -0.87 -3.29
N VAL A 22 15.38 -1.55 -4.38
CA VAL A 22 14.93 -1.17 -5.73
C VAL A 22 13.41 -1.31 -5.85
N ALA A 23 12.83 -2.38 -5.32
CA ALA A 23 11.39 -2.56 -5.30
C ALA A 23 10.67 -1.43 -4.52
N ALA A 24 11.19 -1.04 -3.35
CA ALA A 24 10.67 0.11 -2.60
C ALA A 24 10.78 1.41 -3.41
N LEU A 25 11.92 1.67 -4.05
CA LEU A 25 12.12 2.87 -4.85
C LEU A 25 11.13 2.94 -6.02
N LEU A 26 10.91 1.82 -6.71
CA LEU A 26 9.91 1.73 -7.78
C LEU A 26 8.50 1.96 -7.26
N TYR A 27 8.14 1.35 -6.12
CA TYR A 27 6.84 1.55 -5.48
C TYR A 27 6.59 3.03 -5.14
N ILE A 28 7.57 3.68 -4.49
CA ILE A 28 7.50 5.11 -4.14
C ILE A 28 7.37 5.97 -5.39
N ALA A 29 8.14 5.68 -6.45
CA ALA A 29 8.07 6.42 -7.71
C ALA A 29 6.68 6.34 -8.34
N VAL A 30 6.07 5.14 -8.39
CA VAL A 30 4.71 4.95 -8.92
C VAL A 30 3.68 5.68 -8.07
N ALA A 31 3.76 5.59 -6.75
CA ALA A 31 2.86 6.31 -5.84
C ALA A 31 2.94 7.83 -6.02
N TYR A 32 4.16 8.36 -6.16
CA TYR A 32 4.40 9.78 -6.39
C TYR A 32 3.82 10.24 -7.73
N ILE A 33 4.04 9.48 -8.81
CA ILE A 33 3.47 9.78 -10.13
C ILE A 33 1.94 9.77 -10.06
N GLN A 34 1.35 8.77 -9.40
CA GLN A 34 -0.11 8.70 -9.22
C GLN A 34 -0.64 9.92 -8.45
N GLY A 35 0.09 10.42 -7.46
CA GLY A 35 -0.32 11.57 -6.64
C GLY A 35 -0.39 12.89 -7.41
N ILE A 36 0.45 13.09 -8.44
CA ILE A 36 0.52 14.34 -9.20
C ILE A 36 -0.78 14.63 -9.97
N SER A 37 -1.37 13.61 -10.60
CA SER A 37 -2.54 13.74 -11.46
C SER A 37 -3.73 12.94 -10.92
N ARG A 38 -3.83 12.83 -9.60
CA ARG A 38 -4.81 11.98 -8.93
C ARG A 38 -6.23 12.53 -9.05
N TYR A 39 -6.36 13.83 -8.84
CA TYR A 39 -7.63 14.50 -8.58
C TYR A 39 -8.10 15.32 -9.77
N ASP A 40 -9.40 15.26 -10.06
CA ASP A 40 -10.06 16.12 -11.04
C ASP A 40 -10.34 17.49 -10.40
N GLU A 41 -9.60 18.51 -10.83
CA GLU A 41 -9.73 19.88 -10.30
C GLU A 41 -11.15 20.45 -10.39
N SER A 42 -11.97 19.98 -11.34
CA SER A 42 -13.36 20.42 -11.49
C SER A 42 -14.25 20.01 -10.31
N LEU A 43 -13.82 19.03 -9.51
CA LEU A 43 -14.49 18.55 -8.30
C LEU A 43 -14.00 19.27 -7.02
N PHE A 44 -13.07 20.21 -7.12
CA PHE A 44 -12.53 20.98 -5.99
C PHE A 44 -12.91 22.47 -6.06
N THR A 45 -14.16 22.74 -6.45
CA THR A 45 -14.73 24.09 -6.49
C THR A 45 -15.25 24.54 -5.11
N PRO A 46 -15.47 25.85 -4.90
CA PRO A 46 -16.06 26.34 -3.65
C PRO A 46 -17.40 25.69 -3.28
N ALA A 47 -18.21 25.32 -4.28
CA ALA A 47 -19.48 24.62 -4.05
C ALA A 47 -19.26 23.22 -3.44
N TYR A 48 -18.27 22.47 -3.94
CA TYR A 48 -17.91 21.18 -3.37
C TYR A 48 -17.24 21.30 -2.00
N GLN A 49 -16.42 22.33 -1.78
CA GLN A 49 -15.85 22.65 -0.48
C GLN A 49 -16.93 22.95 0.56
N GLU A 50 -17.93 23.75 0.22
CA GLU A 50 -19.05 24.06 1.11
C GLU A 50 -19.92 22.82 1.38
N THR A 51 -20.19 22.03 0.34
CA THR A 51 -21.00 20.80 0.45
C THR A 51 -20.30 19.78 1.35
N TYR A 52 -19.03 19.51 1.09
CA TYR A 52 -18.22 18.50 1.77
C TYR A 52 -17.21 19.12 2.74
N ASN A 53 -17.62 20.13 3.51
CA ASN A 53 -16.78 20.79 4.51
C ASN A 53 -16.55 19.99 5.80
N ALA A 54 -17.19 18.83 5.93
CA ALA A 54 -17.10 17.97 7.11
C ALA A 54 -17.18 16.50 6.70
N PRO A 55 -16.49 15.60 7.43
CA PRO A 55 -16.35 14.20 7.01
C PRO A 55 -17.69 13.45 7.06
N TYR A 56 -18.57 13.78 8.02
CA TYR A 56 -19.89 13.13 8.14
C TYR A 56 -20.80 13.36 6.92
N ARG A 57 -20.61 14.48 6.18
CA ARG A 57 -21.39 14.77 4.98
C ARG A 57 -20.97 13.88 3.82
N ALA A 58 -19.65 13.76 3.61
CA ALA A 58 -19.09 12.87 2.62
C ALA A 58 -19.40 11.39 2.94
N SER A 59 -19.36 10.99 4.21
CA SER A 59 -19.70 9.62 4.61
C SER A 59 -21.19 9.30 4.42
N GLY A 60 -22.09 10.26 4.67
CA GLY A 60 -23.52 10.09 4.43
C GLY A 60 -23.86 9.93 2.94
N ASP A 61 -23.25 10.75 2.09
CA ASP A 61 -23.41 10.61 0.63
C ASP A 61 -22.74 9.33 0.10
N LEU A 62 -21.63 8.90 0.72
CA LEU A 62 -21.01 7.61 0.42
C LEU A 62 -21.97 6.45 0.74
N GLU A 63 -22.63 6.47 1.91
CA GLU A 63 -23.65 5.47 2.25
C GLU A 63 -24.71 5.39 1.16
N LYS A 64 -25.24 6.54 0.74
CA LYS A 64 -26.24 6.64 -0.33
C LYS A 64 -25.71 6.06 -1.64
N ALA A 65 -24.50 6.43 -2.05
CA ALA A 65 -23.89 5.93 -3.27
C ALA A 65 -23.75 4.39 -3.25
N LEU A 66 -23.32 3.83 -2.12
CA LEU A 66 -23.18 2.38 -1.92
C LEU A 66 -24.54 1.67 -1.89
N GLN A 67 -25.58 2.29 -1.33
CA GLN A 67 -26.95 1.74 -1.33
C GLN A 67 -27.59 1.73 -2.71
N THR A 68 -27.41 2.82 -3.49
CA THR A 68 -28.12 3.02 -4.76
C THR A 68 -27.33 2.59 -5.99
N GLY A 69 -26.01 2.39 -5.86
CA GLY A 69 -25.13 2.16 -7.01
C GLY A 69 -24.92 3.41 -7.86
N ASP A 70 -24.98 4.61 -7.26
CA ASP A 70 -24.78 5.88 -7.97
C ASP A 70 -23.29 6.14 -8.19
N GLU A 71 -22.77 5.67 -9.33
CA GLU A 71 -21.35 5.81 -9.68
C GLU A 71 -20.92 7.27 -9.85
N ASP A 72 -21.79 8.15 -10.33
CA ASP A 72 -21.45 9.57 -10.51
C ASP A 72 -21.28 10.25 -9.15
N LEU A 73 -22.16 9.97 -8.19
CA LEU A 73 -22.00 10.42 -6.81
C LEU A 73 -20.73 9.84 -6.18
N TYR A 74 -20.47 8.54 -6.35
CA TYR A 74 -19.27 7.90 -5.83
C TYR A 74 -17.99 8.56 -6.38
N ASN A 75 -17.92 8.80 -7.68
CA ASN A 75 -16.77 9.46 -8.31
C ASN A 75 -16.64 10.93 -7.88
N ALA A 76 -17.75 11.65 -7.71
CA ALA A 76 -17.74 13.00 -7.17
C ALA A 76 -17.22 13.06 -5.71
N LEU A 77 -17.47 12.01 -4.93
CA LEU A 77 -16.97 11.87 -3.55
C LEU A 77 -15.49 11.50 -3.48
N THR A 78 -14.99 10.67 -4.40
CA THR A 78 -13.54 10.35 -4.44
C THR A 78 -12.72 11.52 -5.01
N GLY A 79 -13.31 12.32 -5.89
CA GLY A 79 -12.64 13.46 -6.52
C GLY A 79 -11.58 13.05 -7.53
N LEU A 80 -11.53 11.77 -7.93
CA LEU A 80 -10.47 11.25 -8.79
C LEU A 80 -10.67 11.59 -10.26
N GLU A 81 -9.57 11.87 -10.95
CA GLU A 81 -9.54 12.01 -12.41
C GLU A 81 -9.96 10.71 -13.10
N GLN A 82 -9.47 9.58 -12.59
CA GLN A 82 -9.87 8.27 -13.09
C GLN A 82 -11.16 7.82 -12.39
N LYS A 83 -12.23 7.69 -13.18
CA LYS A 83 -13.49 7.12 -12.71
C LYS A 83 -13.30 5.69 -12.20
N LEU A 84 -13.84 5.43 -11.02
CA LEU A 84 -13.92 4.14 -10.37
C LEU A 84 -15.35 3.62 -10.40
N SER A 85 -15.48 2.30 -10.52
CA SER A 85 -16.75 1.62 -10.25
C SER A 85 -16.93 1.44 -8.75
N ILE A 86 -18.19 1.41 -8.33
CA ILE A 86 -18.54 1.10 -6.94
C ILE A 86 -18.10 -0.35 -6.64
N PRO A 87 -17.36 -0.60 -5.54
CA PRO A 87 -16.88 -1.95 -5.23
C PRO A 87 -18.00 -2.98 -5.05
N GLU A 88 -19.08 -2.60 -4.37
CA GLU A 88 -20.23 -3.46 -4.08
C GLU A 88 -21.46 -2.58 -3.79
N VAL A 89 -22.54 -2.79 -4.54
CA VAL A 89 -23.83 -2.12 -4.29
C VAL A 89 -24.57 -2.93 -3.23
N ASN A 90 -24.91 -2.29 -2.11
CA ASN A 90 -25.57 -2.95 -0.99
C ASN A 90 -26.64 -2.03 -0.38
N PRO A 91 -27.93 -2.23 -0.72
CA PRO A 91 -29.05 -1.43 -0.17
C PRO A 91 -29.17 -1.47 1.36
N ASP A 92 -28.54 -2.45 2.01
CA ASP A 92 -28.60 -2.66 3.45
C ASP A 92 -27.34 -2.22 4.20
N ILE A 93 -26.39 -1.62 3.49
CA ILE A 93 -25.23 -1.01 4.14
C ILE A 93 -25.65 0.25 4.89
N ILE A 94 -25.16 0.39 6.12
CA ILE A 94 -25.34 1.61 6.92
C ILE A 94 -24.00 2.09 7.43
N TYR A 95 -23.88 3.40 7.58
CA TYR A 95 -22.80 3.99 8.34
C TYR A 95 -22.86 3.50 9.80
N GLY A 96 -21.75 2.92 10.26
CA GLY A 96 -21.62 2.41 11.62
C GLY A 96 -21.04 3.46 12.56
N VAL A 97 -19.74 3.75 12.42
CA VAL A 97 -19.00 4.62 13.35
C VAL A 97 -17.64 5.03 12.77
N LEU A 98 -17.09 6.16 13.24
CA LEU A 98 -15.68 6.51 13.09
C LEU A 98 -14.85 5.63 14.05
N LEU A 99 -13.99 4.76 13.51
CA LEU A 99 -13.14 3.90 14.33
C LEU A 99 -11.88 4.62 14.82
N GLU A 100 -11.16 5.24 13.89
CA GLU A 100 -9.90 5.90 14.18
C GLU A 100 -9.62 7.04 13.19
N VAL A 101 -8.70 7.92 13.59
CA VAL A 101 -8.03 8.87 12.69
C VAL A 101 -6.55 8.54 12.77
N ASP A 102 -5.91 8.27 11.63
CA ASP A 102 -4.50 7.93 11.61
C ASP A 102 -3.58 9.16 11.61
N GLU A 103 -2.27 8.91 11.68
CA GLU A 103 -1.25 9.96 11.71
C GLU A 103 -1.18 10.79 10.41
N GLN A 104 -1.87 10.37 9.35
CA GLN A 104 -1.95 11.06 8.06
C GLN A 104 -3.34 11.63 7.79
N ASP A 105 -4.12 11.80 8.85
CA ASP A 105 -5.46 12.40 8.86
C ASP A 105 -6.48 11.65 7.99
N TYR A 106 -6.28 10.34 7.77
CA TYR A 106 -7.36 9.51 7.26
C TYR A 106 -8.35 9.20 8.37
N PHE A 107 -9.63 9.36 8.08
CA PHE A 107 -10.74 8.99 8.94
C PHE A 107 -11.24 7.62 8.52
N HIS A 108 -11.17 6.66 9.44
CA HIS A 108 -11.47 5.25 9.20
C HIS A 108 -12.92 4.97 9.59
N TYR A 109 -13.80 4.96 8.60
CA TYR A 109 -15.22 4.76 8.84
C TYR A 109 -15.63 3.31 8.57
N MET A 110 -16.29 2.71 9.57
CA MET A 110 -16.85 1.37 9.43
C MET A 110 -18.29 1.46 8.98
N PHE A 111 -18.58 0.77 7.88
CA PHE A 111 -19.91 0.52 7.38
C PHE A 111 -20.30 -0.92 7.68
N ILE A 112 -21.57 -1.15 7.97
CA ILE A 112 -22.08 -2.46 8.36
C ILE A 112 -23.27 -2.80 7.47
N ASP A 113 -23.27 -4.01 6.91
CA ASP A 113 -24.45 -4.60 6.30
C ASP A 113 -25.42 -5.07 7.40
N LYS A 114 -26.64 -4.55 7.41
CA LYS A 114 -27.64 -4.87 8.46
C LYS A 114 -28.07 -6.34 8.51
N HIS A 115 -27.92 -7.09 7.41
CA HIS A 115 -28.35 -8.48 7.30
C HIS A 115 -27.21 -9.45 7.56
N THR A 116 -26.08 -9.24 6.92
CA THR A 116 -24.92 -10.14 7.03
C THR A 116 -24.00 -9.78 8.18
N TYR A 117 -24.14 -8.58 8.76
CA TYR A 117 -23.19 -7.98 9.70
C TYR A 117 -21.76 -7.89 9.14
N ARG A 118 -21.60 -7.99 7.81
CA ARG A 118 -20.31 -7.78 7.15
C ARG A 118 -19.89 -6.33 7.35
N ARG A 119 -18.63 -6.15 7.71
CA ARG A 119 -18.00 -4.86 7.98
C ARG A 119 -17.14 -4.48 6.79
N SER A 120 -17.33 -3.26 6.30
CA SER A 120 -16.53 -2.68 5.23
C SER A 120 -15.92 -1.38 5.74
N MET A 121 -14.63 -1.20 5.52
CA MET A 121 -13.91 0.01 5.91
C MET A 121 -13.82 0.94 4.70
N TYR A 122 -14.12 2.22 4.93
CA TYR A 122 -13.91 3.27 3.94
C TYR A 122 -13.14 4.42 4.60
N TYR A 123 -12.28 5.04 3.83
CA TYR A 123 -11.35 6.06 4.31
C TYR A 123 -11.77 7.41 3.77
N LEU A 124 -11.76 8.43 4.61
CA LEU A 124 -11.99 9.80 4.21
C LEU A 124 -10.76 10.65 4.53
N GLN A 125 -10.46 11.63 3.69
CA GLN A 125 -9.35 12.56 3.90
C GLN A 125 -9.76 13.96 3.47
N GLU A 126 -9.23 14.99 4.13
CA GLU A 126 -9.36 16.37 3.64
C GLU A 126 -8.35 16.63 2.52
N VAL A 127 -8.84 17.05 1.36
CA VAL A 127 -8.03 17.39 0.18
C VAL A 127 -8.60 18.66 -0.43
N GLY A 128 -7.75 19.68 -0.62
CA GLY A 128 -8.16 20.92 -1.27
C GLY A 128 -9.36 21.61 -0.61
N GLY A 129 -9.49 21.52 0.72
CA GLY A 129 -10.57 22.15 1.49
C GLY A 129 -11.92 21.41 1.46
N ARG A 130 -11.96 20.17 0.96
CA ARG A 130 -13.14 19.29 1.03
C ARG A 130 -12.77 17.90 1.52
N TRP A 131 -13.73 17.20 2.10
CA TRP A 131 -13.59 15.79 2.44
C TRP A 131 -13.86 14.92 1.21
N VAL A 132 -12.95 13.99 0.94
CA VAL A 132 -13.05 13.02 -0.15
C VAL A 132 -12.95 11.60 0.37
N VAL A 133 -13.55 10.65 -0.35
CA VAL A 133 -13.40 9.22 -0.10
C VAL A 133 -12.07 8.77 -0.72
N ALA A 134 -11.16 8.28 0.10
CA ALA A 134 -9.86 7.78 -0.32
C ALA A 134 -9.95 6.28 -0.63
N PRO A 135 -9.86 5.84 -1.90
CA PRO A 135 -9.84 4.43 -2.23
C PRO A 135 -8.50 3.79 -1.85
N GLU A 136 -8.53 2.49 -1.54
CA GLU A 136 -7.36 1.69 -1.15
C GLU A 136 -6.43 1.37 -2.34
N ASP A 137 -5.81 2.38 -2.91
CA ASP A 137 -4.86 2.24 -4.01
C ASP A 137 -3.40 2.51 -3.60
N ILE A 138 -2.48 2.46 -4.56
CA ILE A 138 -1.03 2.62 -4.32
C ILE A 138 -0.73 3.94 -3.61
N HIS A 139 -1.36 5.04 -4.03
CA HIS A 139 -1.21 6.34 -3.36
C HIS A 139 -1.69 6.29 -1.92
N PHE A 140 -2.88 5.73 -1.66
CA PHE A 140 -3.39 5.57 -0.29
C PHE A 140 -2.42 4.77 0.58
N TYR A 141 -1.96 3.61 0.13
CA TYR A 141 -1.04 2.77 0.90
C TYR A 141 0.31 3.44 1.14
N TYR A 142 0.81 4.21 0.17
CA TYR A 142 2.03 5.01 0.32
C TYR A 142 1.85 6.13 1.34
N HIS A 143 0.79 6.93 1.20
CA HIS A 143 0.53 8.10 2.04
C HIS A 143 0.23 7.68 3.48
N SER A 144 -0.67 6.72 3.70
CA SER A 144 -0.99 6.16 5.03
C SER A 144 0.16 5.40 5.70
N GLY A 145 1.27 5.16 4.99
CA GLY A 145 2.40 4.37 5.49
C GLY A 145 2.09 2.88 5.69
N LEU A 146 0.88 2.40 5.41
CA LEU A 146 0.45 1.01 5.59
C LEU A 146 1.31 0.03 4.79
N TRP A 147 1.86 0.46 3.64
CA TRP A 147 2.77 -0.36 2.83
C TRP A 147 4.00 -0.84 3.63
N THR A 148 4.48 -0.05 4.59
CA THR A 148 5.66 -0.39 5.41
C THR A 148 5.40 -1.58 6.33
N LYS A 149 4.14 -1.76 6.79
CA LYS A 149 3.73 -2.88 7.64
C LYS A 149 3.88 -4.23 6.93
N VAL A 150 3.81 -4.24 5.60
CA VAL A 150 4.04 -5.44 4.77
C VAL A 150 5.48 -5.49 4.27
N PHE A 151 6.01 -4.36 3.80
CA PHE A 151 7.31 -4.29 3.17
C PHE A 151 8.47 -4.61 4.14
N TYR A 152 8.45 -4.07 5.36
CA TYR A 152 9.56 -4.30 6.30
C TYR A 152 9.66 -5.78 6.72
N PRO A 153 8.60 -6.46 7.17
CA PRO A 153 8.68 -7.89 7.49
C PRO A 153 9.12 -8.74 6.29
N ALA A 154 8.58 -8.48 5.09
CA ALA A 154 8.94 -9.21 3.88
C ALA A 154 10.44 -9.02 3.55
N THR A 155 10.93 -7.79 3.62
CA THR A 155 12.34 -7.45 3.38
C THR A 155 13.25 -8.10 4.42
N THR A 156 12.87 -8.07 5.70
CA THR A 156 13.63 -8.73 6.78
C THR A 156 13.74 -10.23 6.54
N ILE A 157 12.63 -10.91 6.23
CA ILE A 157 12.63 -12.35 5.93
C ILE A 157 13.52 -12.64 4.71
N TYR A 158 13.37 -11.87 3.65
CA TYR A 158 14.18 -12.02 2.43
C TYR A 158 15.68 -11.89 2.72
N LEU A 159 16.09 -10.86 3.45
CA LEU A 159 17.49 -10.62 3.79
C LEU A 159 18.04 -11.68 4.75
N LEU A 160 17.23 -12.15 5.70
CA LEU A 160 17.61 -13.26 6.59
C LEU A 160 17.84 -14.56 5.82
N LEU A 161 16.96 -14.89 4.88
CA LEU A 161 17.15 -16.06 4.01
C LEU A 161 18.42 -15.94 3.17
N LEU A 162 18.65 -14.77 2.56
CA LEU A 162 19.86 -14.50 1.80
C LEU A 162 21.12 -14.65 2.67
N PHE A 163 21.07 -14.16 3.92
CA PHE A 163 22.15 -14.29 4.89
C PHE A 163 22.42 -15.75 5.25
N VAL A 164 21.39 -16.53 5.61
CA VAL A 164 21.52 -17.96 5.96
C VAL A 164 22.11 -18.77 4.80
N ILE A 165 21.62 -18.54 3.58
CA ILE A 165 22.11 -19.19 2.37
C ILE A 165 23.59 -18.84 2.13
N THR A 166 23.94 -17.56 2.28
CA THR A 166 25.31 -17.07 2.13
C THR A 166 26.25 -17.68 3.17
N LEU A 167 25.81 -17.78 4.43
CA LEU A 167 26.56 -18.38 5.52
C LEU A 167 26.78 -19.87 5.28
N ALA A 168 25.74 -20.62 4.94
CA ALA A 168 25.82 -22.05 4.65
C ALA A 168 26.80 -22.36 3.51
N MET A 169 26.74 -21.59 2.42
CA MET A 169 27.68 -21.72 1.31
C MET A 169 29.13 -21.40 1.73
N SER A 170 29.32 -20.38 2.57
CA SER A 170 30.65 -19.97 3.04
C SER A 170 31.27 -21.04 3.95
N VAL A 171 30.49 -21.58 4.89
CA VAL A 171 30.89 -22.70 5.76
C VAL A 171 31.21 -23.94 4.93
N SER A 172 30.37 -24.29 3.95
CA SER A 172 30.61 -25.42 3.06
C SER A 172 31.93 -25.27 2.31
N ARG A 173 32.24 -24.08 1.77
CA ARG A 173 33.52 -23.80 1.09
C ARG A 173 34.70 -23.91 2.03
N LEU A 174 34.62 -23.33 3.23
CA LEU A 174 35.68 -23.41 4.23
C LEU A 174 35.97 -24.87 4.62
N SER A 175 34.91 -25.66 4.86
CA SER A 175 35.03 -27.08 5.22
C SER A 175 35.70 -27.91 4.12
N HIS A 176 35.38 -27.64 2.86
CA HIS A 176 35.99 -28.30 1.71
C HIS A 176 37.48 -27.97 1.61
N ASN A 177 37.86 -26.69 1.72
CA ASN A 177 39.25 -26.25 1.67
C ASN A 177 40.11 -26.89 2.79
N MET A 178 39.56 -27.00 4.01
CA MET A 178 40.27 -27.66 5.12
C MET A 178 40.48 -29.16 4.90
N ARG A 179 39.50 -29.87 4.31
CA ARG A 179 39.65 -31.30 3.97
C ARG A 179 40.72 -31.52 2.89
N VAL A 180 40.73 -30.67 1.87
CA VAL A 180 41.76 -30.72 0.81
C VAL A 180 43.15 -30.48 1.39
N ALA A 181 43.32 -29.48 2.25
CA ALA A 181 44.60 -29.18 2.90
C ALA A 181 45.11 -30.33 3.79
N ARG A 182 44.22 -31.01 4.51
CA ARG A 182 44.58 -32.17 5.36
C ARG A 182 44.88 -33.45 4.58
N GLY A 183 44.32 -33.62 3.38
CA GLY A 183 44.59 -34.79 2.53
C GLY A 183 45.89 -34.70 1.73
N MET A 184 46.55 -33.53 1.73
CA MET A 184 47.86 -33.29 1.09
C MET A 184 49.03 -33.29 2.09
N ALA A 185 48.75 -33.42 3.39
CA ALA A 185 49.73 -33.54 4.47
C ALA A 185 49.86 -35.00 4.91
#